data_AF-A0A6V8L3I8-F1
#
_entry.id   AF-A0A6V8L3I8-F1
#
_cell.length_a   1.000
_cell.length_b   1.000
_cell.length_c   1.000
_cell.angle_alpha   90.00
_cell.angle_beta   90.00
_cell.angle_gamma   90.00
#
_symmetry.space_group_name_H-M   'P 1'
#
loop_
_entity.id
_entity.type
_entity.pdbx_description
1 polymer ?
#
loop_
_entity_poly.entity_id
_entity_poly.type
_entity_poly.pdbx_seq_one_letter_code
_entity_poly.pdbx_strand_id
1 'polypeptide(L)'
;MTPLVLVAHGSRDPRAARATRALVRAVAAARPGLDVRASYLDHTLPRPGQVLGALEAAGHDRVTMVPLLLTAAYHGRVDVPEAVRSAGVRIPVAVADVLSPVNDLLLAGLRRRLAVAGSGFDGVVLAAAGTRDAAARHTVAEAADALGASLGVPAQVAYASAAAPTGAEAVEALRARGLAGSAWRPTSWPRACSTTRWWHRPCRRARWQWPLRWRALPSWPLWSYAAPTPLASPSSPPPLE
;
A
#
# COMPACT_ATOMS: atom_id res chain seq x y z
N MET A 1 1.59 25.89 -15.35
CA MET A 1 1.72 25.21 -14.04
C MET A 1 2.67 24.04 -14.18
N THR A 2 3.52 23.79 -13.21
CA THR A 2 4.46 22.65 -13.22
C THR A 2 3.71 21.33 -12.98
N PRO A 3 3.78 20.35 -13.90
CA PRO A 3 3.17 19.03 -13.71
C PRO A 3 3.79 18.29 -12.53
N LEU A 4 2.95 17.46 -11.88
CA LEU A 4 3.34 16.62 -10.77
C LEU A 4 3.32 15.14 -11.17
N VAL A 5 4.43 14.44 -10.98
CA VAL A 5 4.52 13.01 -11.25
C VAL A 5 4.68 12.26 -9.92
N LEU A 6 3.66 11.52 -9.51
CA LEU A 6 3.69 10.67 -8.33
C LEU A 6 4.38 9.34 -8.66
N VAL A 7 5.50 9.06 -8.02
CA VAL A 7 6.36 7.92 -8.33
C VAL A 7 6.24 6.85 -7.25
N ALA A 8 5.56 5.75 -7.57
CA ALA A 8 5.51 4.58 -6.71
C ALA A 8 6.56 3.55 -7.12
N HIS A 9 6.89 2.59 -6.24
CA HIS A 9 7.70 1.45 -6.67
C HIS A 9 6.95 0.59 -7.69
N GLY A 10 5.63 0.45 -7.56
CA GLY A 10 4.82 -0.43 -8.39
C GLY A 10 4.75 -1.86 -7.84
N SER A 11 3.79 -2.64 -8.33
CA SER A 11 3.54 -3.99 -7.83
C SER A 11 2.84 -4.83 -8.89
N ARG A 12 3.04 -6.15 -8.80
CA ARG A 12 2.24 -7.12 -9.57
C ARG A 12 0.80 -7.21 -9.09
N ASP A 13 0.51 -6.78 -7.85
CA ASP A 13 -0.86 -6.67 -7.37
C ASP A 13 -1.53 -5.41 -7.98
N PRO A 14 -2.56 -5.57 -8.83
CA PRO A 14 -3.24 -4.44 -9.47
C PRO A 14 -3.88 -3.46 -8.46
N ARG A 15 -4.12 -3.89 -7.22
CA ARG A 15 -4.67 -3.04 -6.15
C ARG A 15 -3.71 -1.92 -5.78
N ALA A 16 -2.40 -2.13 -5.87
CA ALA A 16 -1.39 -1.11 -5.57
C ALA A 16 -1.44 0.04 -6.60
N ALA A 17 -1.51 -0.31 -7.89
CA ALA A 17 -1.64 0.68 -8.95
C ALA A 17 -2.97 1.44 -8.86
N ARG A 18 -4.05 0.76 -8.44
CA ARG A 18 -5.36 1.41 -8.19
C ARG A 18 -5.27 2.44 -7.06
N ALA A 19 -4.57 2.15 -5.97
CA ALA A 19 -4.38 3.09 -4.87
C ALA A 19 -3.58 4.33 -5.32
N THR A 20 -2.50 4.13 -6.09
CA THR A 20 -1.69 5.23 -6.63
C THR A 20 -2.49 6.12 -7.58
N ARG A 21 -3.29 5.53 -8.48
CA ARG A 21 -4.20 6.30 -9.36
C ARG A 21 -5.31 7.01 -8.59
N ALA A 22 -5.78 6.44 -7.47
CA ALA A 22 -6.74 7.12 -6.61
C ALA A 22 -6.12 8.36 -5.96
N LEU A 23 -4.86 8.29 -5.53
CA LEU A 23 -4.11 9.44 -5.03
C LEU A 23 -3.94 10.52 -6.10
N VAL A 24 -3.57 10.14 -7.34
CA VAL A 24 -3.52 11.08 -8.47
C VAL A 24 -4.83 11.86 -8.63
N ARG A 25 -5.97 11.14 -8.65
CA ARG A 25 -7.29 11.78 -8.76
C ARG A 25 -7.59 12.70 -7.57
N ALA A 26 -7.23 12.29 -6.36
CA ALA A 26 -7.45 13.10 -5.17
C ALA A 26 -6.64 14.40 -5.20
N VAL A 27 -5.38 14.34 -5.63
CA VAL A 27 -4.52 15.54 -5.76
C VAL A 27 -5.05 16.45 -6.87
N ALA A 28 -5.42 15.90 -8.03
CA ALA A 28 -5.99 16.68 -9.12
C ALA A 28 -7.32 17.36 -8.73
N ALA A 29 -8.17 16.67 -7.97
CA ALA A 29 -9.41 17.25 -7.44
C ALA A 29 -9.14 18.37 -6.41
N ALA A 30 -8.14 18.20 -5.56
CA ALA A 30 -7.74 19.23 -4.58
C ALA A 30 -7.03 20.43 -5.22
N ARG A 31 -6.48 20.27 -6.44
CA ARG A 31 -5.76 21.31 -7.19
C ARG A 31 -6.22 21.34 -8.65
N PRO A 32 -7.41 21.89 -8.94
CA PRO A 32 -7.92 22.00 -10.30
C PRO A 32 -6.91 22.69 -11.23
N GLY A 33 -6.73 22.15 -12.44
CA GLY A 33 -5.79 22.66 -13.43
C GLY A 33 -4.34 22.15 -13.30
N LEU A 34 -4.00 21.42 -12.23
CA LEU A 34 -2.70 20.76 -12.10
C LEU A 34 -2.68 19.44 -12.90
N ASP A 35 -1.75 19.28 -13.83
CA ASP A 35 -1.48 17.97 -14.46
C ASP A 35 -0.77 17.07 -13.44
N VAL A 36 -1.45 16.00 -13.02
CA VAL A 36 -0.92 15.02 -12.07
C VAL A 36 -0.90 13.65 -12.74
N ARG A 37 0.27 13.02 -12.79
CA ARG A 37 0.48 11.71 -13.43
C ARG A 37 1.04 10.69 -12.43
N ALA A 38 0.74 9.42 -12.66
CA ALA A 38 1.37 8.31 -11.94
C ALA A 38 2.55 7.77 -12.73
N SER A 39 3.60 7.35 -12.03
CA SER A 39 4.73 6.61 -12.58
C SER A 39 5.20 5.52 -11.62
N TYR A 40 5.86 4.50 -12.16
CA TYR A 40 6.26 3.30 -11.41
C TYR A 40 7.67 2.83 -11.75
N LEU A 41 8.49 2.61 -10.71
CA LEU A 41 9.87 2.15 -10.85
C LEU A 41 9.95 0.70 -11.35
N ASP A 42 9.10 -0.20 -10.87
CA ASP A 42 8.98 -1.59 -11.28
C ASP A 42 7.52 -2.08 -11.46
N HIS A 43 7.34 -3.22 -12.12
CA HIS A 43 6.13 -4.07 -12.21
C HIS A 43 4.88 -3.46 -12.82
N THR A 44 4.83 -2.15 -12.99
CA THR A 44 3.67 -1.39 -13.44
C THR A 44 4.16 -0.32 -14.42
N LEU A 45 3.32 0.02 -15.38
CA LEU A 45 3.54 1.12 -16.31
C LEU A 45 2.61 2.29 -15.98
N PRO A 46 2.98 3.54 -16.34
CA PRO A 46 4.18 3.93 -17.10
C PRO A 46 5.46 4.08 -16.25
N ARG A 47 6.63 3.92 -16.88
CA ARG A 47 7.96 4.18 -16.30
C ARG A 47 8.23 5.69 -16.19
N PRO A 48 9.14 6.13 -15.31
CA PRO A 48 9.50 7.55 -15.18
C PRO A 48 9.88 8.21 -16.51
N GLY A 49 10.77 7.58 -17.28
CA GLY A 49 11.19 8.11 -18.58
C GLY A 49 10.05 8.27 -19.58
N GLN A 50 9.07 7.35 -19.57
CA GLN A 50 7.90 7.46 -20.45
C GLN A 50 7.03 8.66 -20.07
N VAL A 51 6.81 8.90 -18.78
CA VAL A 51 6.00 10.03 -18.31
C VAL A 51 6.72 11.35 -18.57
N LEU A 52 8.02 11.41 -18.27
CA LEU A 52 8.84 12.61 -18.47
C LEU A 52 8.95 12.96 -19.96
N GLY A 53 9.24 12.00 -20.83
CA GLY A 53 9.31 12.23 -22.28
C GLY A 53 7.97 12.69 -22.87
N ALA A 54 6.85 12.13 -22.38
CA ALA A 54 5.52 12.58 -22.79
C ALA A 54 5.19 14.01 -22.31
N LEU A 55 5.72 14.43 -21.14
CA LEU A 55 5.56 15.80 -20.64
C LEU A 55 6.43 16.79 -21.43
N GLU A 56 7.67 16.43 -21.74
CA GLU A 56 8.56 17.22 -22.60
C GLU A 56 7.97 17.40 -24.01
N ALA A 57 7.48 16.31 -24.62
CA ALA A 57 6.84 16.36 -25.94
C ALA A 57 5.56 17.19 -25.96
N ALA A 58 4.87 17.32 -24.82
CA ALA A 58 3.70 18.18 -24.65
C ALA A 58 4.05 19.66 -24.43
N GLY A 59 5.34 20.03 -24.44
CA GLY A 59 5.80 21.42 -24.32
C GLY A 59 5.91 21.93 -22.88
N HIS A 60 5.91 21.05 -21.87
CA HIS A 60 6.20 21.47 -20.50
C HIS A 60 7.67 21.87 -20.35
N ASP A 61 7.92 22.98 -19.65
CA ASP A 61 9.25 23.55 -19.45
C ASP A 61 9.95 23.04 -18.18
N ARG A 62 9.22 22.35 -17.28
CA ARG A 62 9.73 21.74 -16.04
C ARG A 62 8.75 20.72 -15.47
N VAL A 63 9.22 19.80 -14.65
CA VAL A 63 8.39 18.78 -13.95
C VAL A 63 8.82 18.62 -12.49
N THR A 64 7.89 18.29 -11.60
CA THR A 64 8.18 17.87 -10.23
C THR A 64 7.80 16.40 -10.02
N MET A 65 8.75 15.60 -9.58
CA MET A 65 8.55 14.19 -9.22
C MET A 65 8.43 14.05 -7.70
N VAL A 66 7.41 13.33 -7.24
CA VAL A 66 7.12 13.09 -5.82
C VAL A 66 7.23 11.60 -5.53
N PRO A 67 8.28 11.15 -4.84
CA PRO A 67 8.38 9.77 -4.41
C PRO A 67 7.28 9.40 -3.40
N LEU A 68 6.46 8.39 -3.71
CA LEU A 68 5.45 7.84 -2.81
C LEU A 68 6.06 6.76 -1.89
N LEU A 69 7.18 7.08 -1.25
CA LEU A 69 7.90 6.18 -0.36
C LEU A 69 7.74 6.64 1.09
N LEU A 70 7.19 5.77 1.94
CA LEU A 70 6.91 6.06 3.36
C LEU A 70 8.17 6.05 4.23
N THR A 71 9.29 5.53 3.73
CA THR A 71 10.58 5.54 4.41
C THR A 71 11.64 6.03 3.45
N ALA A 72 12.68 6.66 3.99
CA ALA A 72 13.90 6.98 3.25
C ALA A 72 14.74 5.71 2.94
N ALA A 73 14.09 4.58 2.65
CA ALA A 73 14.77 3.40 2.16
C ALA A 73 15.47 3.73 0.83
N TYR A 74 16.68 3.19 0.66
CA TYR A 74 17.58 3.21 -0.51
C TYR A 74 16.96 3.72 -1.84
N HIS A 75 15.82 3.19 -2.25
CA HIS A 75 15.10 3.54 -3.48
C HIS A 75 14.68 5.02 -3.63
N GLY A 76 14.40 5.75 -2.54
CA GLY A 76 14.03 7.16 -2.62
C GLY A 76 15.20 8.08 -2.94
N ARG A 77 16.40 7.71 -2.49
CA ARG A 77 17.62 8.51 -2.66
C ARG A 77 18.41 8.14 -3.92
N VAL A 78 18.22 6.93 -4.44
CA VAL A 78 19.00 6.39 -5.56
C VAL A 78 18.14 6.18 -6.80
N ASP A 79 17.03 5.45 -6.69
CA ASP A 79 16.31 4.99 -7.88
C ASP A 79 15.56 6.12 -8.59
N VAL A 80 14.95 7.05 -7.86
CA VAL A 80 14.23 8.17 -8.49
C VAL A 80 15.22 9.11 -9.21
N PRO A 81 16.31 9.57 -8.59
CA PRO A 81 17.33 10.36 -9.31
C PRO A 81 17.97 9.61 -10.49
N GLU A 82 18.24 8.31 -10.35
CA GLU A 82 18.74 7.49 -11.47
C GLU A 82 17.72 7.37 -12.61
N ALA A 83 16.45 7.15 -12.29
CA ALA A 83 15.39 7.09 -13.28
C ALA A 83 15.19 8.42 -14.01
N VAL A 84 15.42 9.55 -13.33
CA VAL A 84 15.46 10.88 -13.96
C VAL A 84 16.65 11.00 -14.91
N ARG A 85 17.87 10.64 -14.46
CA ARG A 85 19.07 10.68 -15.31
C ARG A 85 18.93 9.80 -16.55
N SER A 86 18.41 8.60 -16.37
CA SER A 86 18.19 7.61 -17.44
C SER A 86 17.05 8.01 -18.39
N ALA A 87 16.17 8.93 -18.01
CA ALA A 87 15.09 9.41 -18.88
C ALA A 87 15.59 10.25 -20.05
N GLY A 88 16.76 10.89 -19.93
CA GLY A 88 17.38 11.67 -21.01
C GLY A 88 16.59 12.91 -21.46
N VAL A 89 15.63 13.38 -20.66
CA VAL A 89 14.87 14.60 -20.95
C VAL A 89 15.71 15.85 -20.71
N ARG A 90 15.48 16.90 -21.48
CA ARG A 90 16.23 18.17 -21.38
C ARG A 90 15.57 19.16 -20.42
N ILE A 91 14.30 18.94 -20.09
CA ILE A 91 13.56 19.79 -19.17
C ILE A 91 14.03 19.59 -17.73
N PRO A 92 14.12 20.65 -16.91
CA PRO A 92 14.39 20.54 -15.48
C PRO A 92 13.40 19.63 -14.76
N VAL A 93 13.92 18.67 -14.00
CA VAL A 93 13.13 17.77 -13.14
C VAL A 93 13.51 17.98 -11.68
N ALA A 94 12.60 18.56 -10.91
CA ALA A 94 12.74 18.65 -9.46
C ALA A 94 12.26 17.34 -8.82
N VAL A 95 13.01 16.79 -7.87
CA VAL A 95 12.57 15.64 -7.07
C VAL A 95 12.26 16.15 -5.67
N ALA A 96 11.00 16.00 -5.24
CA ALA A 96 10.59 16.32 -3.89
C ALA A 96 11.19 15.31 -2.90
N ASP A 97 11.33 15.75 -1.65
CA ASP A 97 11.70 14.85 -0.58
C ASP A 97 10.70 13.69 -0.47
N VAL A 98 11.20 12.54 -0.02
CA VAL A 98 10.33 11.47 0.46
C VAL A 98 9.48 11.99 1.61
N LEU A 99 8.36 11.34 1.91
CA LEU A 99 7.40 11.76 2.94
C LEU A 99 7.94 11.64 4.41
N SER A 100 9.26 11.67 4.62
CA SER A 100 10.00 11.44 5.87
C SER A 100 9.90 12.59 6.90
N PRO A 101 10.16 12.37 8.20
CA PRO A 101 10.00 11.14 9.00
C PRO A 101 8.54 10.98 9.44
N VAL A 102 8.26 10.13 10.45
CA VAL A 102 6.94 9.98 11.06
C VAL A 102 6.35 11.36 11.36
N ASN A 103 5.23 11.67 10.71
CA ASN A 103 4.56 12.94 10.86
C ASN A 103 3.07 12.75 11.15
N ASP A 104 2.43 13.82 11.59
CA ASP A 104 1.03 13.80 12.00
C ASP A 104 0.08 13.37 10.89
N LEU A 105 0.42 13.64 9.62
CA LEU A 105 -0.40 13.23 8.47
C LEU A 105 -0.36 11.72 8.27
N LEU A 106 0.82 11.09 8.39
CA LEU A 106 0.95 9.65 8.35
C LEU A 106 0.17 9.00 9.49
N LEU A 107 0.35 9.48 10.72
CA LEU A 107 -0.35 8.96 11.89
C LEU A 107 -1.87 9.16 11.79
N ALA A 108 -2.32 10.32 11.30
CA ALA A 108 -3.74 10.57 11.04
C ALA A 108 -4.31 9.61 9.97
N GLY A 109 -3.56 9.35 8.90
CA GLY A 109 -3.93 8.40 7.87
C GLY A 109 -4.06 6.97 8.40
N LEU A 110 -3.09 6.53 9.20
CA LEU A 110 -3.09 5.21 9.84
C LEU A 110 -4.26 5.06 10.81
N ARG A 111 -4.51 6.05 11.68
CA ARG A 111 -5.66 6.08 12.59
C ARG A 111 -6.99 6.01 11.85
N ARG A 112 -7.16 6.81 10.80
CA ARG A 112 -8.36 6.78 9.95
C ARG A 112 -8.55 5.41 9.31
N ARG A 113 -7.48 4.76 8.87
CA ARG A 113 -7.56 3.44 8.27
C ARG A 113 -7.91 2.36 9.29
N LEU A 114 -7.37 2.44 10.51
CA LEU A 114 -7.70 1.54 11.61
C LEU A 114 -9.16 1.70 12.05
N ALA A 115 -9.68 2.93 12.10
CA ALA A 115 -11.09 3.17 12.44
C ALA A 115 -12.06 2.45 11.49
N VAL A 116 -11.70 2.31 10.20
CA VAL A 116 -12.49 1.53 9.24
C VAL A 116 -12.47 0.03 9.56
N ALA A 117 -11.43 -0.47 10.22
CA ALA A 117 -11.33 -1.87 10.64
C ALA A 117 -12.10 -2.16 11.95
N GLY A 118 -12.54 -1.13 12.66
CA GLY A 118 -13.26 -1.22 13.94
C GLY A 118 -12.52 -0.55 15.09
N SER A 119 -12.96 -0.82 16.32
CA SER A 119 -12.38 -0.34 17.56
C SER A 119 -12.15 -1.51 18.54
N GLY A 120 -11.57 -1.22 19.72
CA GLY A 120 -11.35 -2.22 20.77
C GLY A 120 -10.15 -3.14 20.52
N PHE A 121 -9.13 -2.66 19.81
CA PHE A 121 -7.89 -3.42 19.63
C PHE A 121 -7.01 -3.30 20.88
N ASP A 122 -6.51 -4.41 21.40
CA ASP A 122 -5.54 -4.42 22.51
C ASP A 122 -4.09 -4.24 22.07
N GLY A 123 -3.85 -4.17 20.76
CA GLY A 123 -2.54 -3.94 20.18
C GLY A 123 -2.59 -3.91 18.66
N VAL A 124 -1.57 -3.30 18.05
CA VAL A 124 -1.51 -3.06 16.60
C VAL A 124 -0.19 -3.56 16.01
N VAL A 125 -0.26 -4.28 14.89
CA VAL A 125 0.93 -4.61 14.10
C VAL A 125 1.00 -3.70 12.87
N LEU A 126 2.06 -2.90 12.79
CA LEU A 126 2.38 -2.09 11.62
C LEU A 126 3.25 -2.89 10.66
N ALA A 127 2.62 -3.45 9.62
CA ALA A 127 3.32 -4.24 8.62
C ALA A 127 3.97 -3.36 7.52
N ALA A 128 5.25 -3.61 7.23
CA ALA A 128 6.01 -3.00 6.15
C ALA A 128 6.54 -4.07 5.18
N ALA A 129 6.89 -3.66 3.96
CA ALA A 129 7.39 -4.58 2.92
C ALA A 129 8.68 -5.30 3.33
N GLY A 130 9.54 -4.63 4.11
CA GLY A 130 10.86 -5.13 4.50
C GLY A 130 11.99 -4.40 3.80
N THR A 131 13.11 -4.22 4.52
CA THR A 131 14.34 -3.63 4.00
C THR A 131 15.52 -4.12 4.82
N ARG A 132 16.67 -4.28 4.17
CA ARG A 132 17.94 -4.59 4.86
C ARG A 132 18.58 -3.34 5.47
N ASP A 133 18.17 -2.16 5.01
CA ASP A 133 18.64 -0.87 5.51
C ASP A 133 18.18 -0.67 6.97
N ALA A 134 19.14 -0.54 7.87
CA ALA A 134 18.87 -0.36 9.30
C ALA A 134 18.19 0.99 9.61
N ALA A 135 18.55 2.07 8.92
CA ALA A 135 17.95 3.38 9.12
C ALA A 135 16.48 3.39 8.66
N ALA A 136 16.20 2.78 7.51
CA ALA A 136 14.82 2.63 7.05
C ALA A 136 13.99 1.76 8.00
N ARG A 137 14.56 0.69 8.56
CA ARG A 137 13.88 -0.12 9.58
C ARG A 137 13.59 0.69 10.85
N HIS A 138 14.52 1.53 11.29
CA HIS A 138 14.34 2.41 12.44
C HIS A 138 13.15 3.35 12.24
N THR A 139 13.02 4.01 11.08
CA THR A 139 11.87 4.88 10.79
C THR A 139 10.52 4.14 10.82
N VAL A 140 10.46 2.88 10.39
CA VAL A 140 9.22 2.08 10.52
C VAL A 140 8.93 1.75 11.98
N ALA A 141 9.96 1.45 12.78
CA ALA A 141 9.80 1.20 14.21
C ALA A 141 9.28 2.46 14.92
N GLU A 142 9.86 3.63 14.66
CA GLU A 142 9.36 4.92 15.17
C GLU A 142 7.90 5.16 14.78
N ALA A 143 7.51 4.79 13.55
CA ALA A 143 6.12 4.93 13.09
C ALA A 143 5.17 4.01 13.87
N ALA A 144 5.61 2.80 14.18
CA ALA A 144 4.84 1.86 14.99
C ALA A 144 4.70 2.39 16.42
N ASP A 145 5.79 2.85 17.04
CA ASP A 145 5.80 3.37 18.40
C ASP A 145 4.90 4.61 18.53
N ALA A 146 5.03 5.56 17.60
CA ALA A 146 4.19 6.76 17.58
C ALA A 146 2.70 6.42 17.34
N LEU A 147 2.41 5.44 16.49
CA LEU A 147 1.04 4.96 16.30
C LEU A 147 0.49 4.34 17.59
N GLY A 148 1.26 3.48 18.27
CA GLY A 148 0.87 2.87 19.54
C GLY A 148 0.60 3.91 20.62
N ALA A 149 1.51 4.88 20.77
CA ALA A 149 1.34 6.01 21.69
C ALA A 149 0.06 6.80 21.38
N SER A 150 -0.22 7.07 20.10
CA SER A 150 -1.43 7.81 19.69
C SER A 150 -2.74 7.06 19.92
N LEU A 151 -2.69 5.72 20.02
CA LEU A 151 -3.84 4.85 20.23
C LEU A 151 -4.00 4.41 21.69
N GLY A 152 -2.99 4.63 22.53
CA GLY A 152 -2.95 4.12 23.91
C GLY A 152 -2.83 2.59 24.00
N VAL A 153 -2.33 1.93 22.94
CA VAL A 153 -2.18 0.47 22.90
C VAL A 153 -0.80 0.08 22.36
N PRO A 154 -0.23 -1.06 22.79
CA PRO A 154 1.05 -1.52 22.26
C PRO A 154 1.02 -1.67 20.74
N ALA A 155 2.04 -1.15 20.07
CA ALA A 155 2.24 -1.33 18.66
C ALA A 155 3.57 -2.06 18.40
N GLN A 156 3.62 -2.83 17.32
CA GLN A 156 4.84 -3.55 16.91
C GLN A 156 4.99 -3.54 15.40
N VAL A 157 6.20 -3.30 14.92
CA VAL A 157 6.52 -3.44 13.49
C VAL A 157 6.53 -4.92 13.09
N ALA A 158 6.15 -5.20 11.85
CA ALA A 158 6.41 -6.47 11.19
C ALA A 158 6.90 -6.24 9.76
N TYR A 159 7.71 -7.15 9.23
CA TYR A 159 8.21 -7.08 7.87
C TYR A 159 7.76 -8.29 7.05
N ALA A 160 7.35 -8.03 5.80
CA ALA A 160 6.98 -9.08 4.87
C ALA A 160 8.21 -9.80 4.28
N SER A 161 9.39 -9.17 4.31
CA SER A 161 10.64 -9.70 3.78
C SER A 161 11.85 -9.03 4.41
N ALA A 162 13.05 -9.52 4.09
CA ALA A 162 14.36 -8.91 4.35
C ALA A 162 14.76 -8.65 5.82
N ALA A 163 13.83 -8.69 6.76
CA ALA A 163 14.05 -8.42 8.17
C ALA A 163 13.02 -9.17 9.03
N ALA A 164 13.39 -9.41 10.28
CA ALA A 164 12.49 -9.82 11.35
C ALA A 164 12.01 -8.59 12.15
N PRO A 165 10.89 -8.66 12.86
CA PRO A 165 9.99 -9.82 12.98
C PRO A 165 9.02 -9.96 11.79
N THR A 166 8.61 -11.19 11.52
CA THR A 166 7.49 -11.49 10.63
C THR A 166 6.17 -11.07 11.26
N GLY A 167 5.10 -11.01 10.45
CA GLY A 167 3.76 -10.70 10.98
C GLY A 167 3.29 -11.67 12.07
N ALA A 168 3.65 -12.96 11.97
CA ALA A 168 3.29 -13.95 12.99
C ALA A 168 4.04 -13.70 14.29
N GLU A 169 5.36 -13.50 14.22
CA GLU A 169 6.23 -13.23 15.37
C GLU A 169 5.82 -11.93 16.08
N ALA A 170 5.46 -10.88 15.33
CA ALA A 170 4.99 -9.62 15.91
C ALA A 170 3.65 -9.79 16.67
N VAL A 171 2.72 -10.57 16.13
CA VAL A 171 1.45 -10.87 16.82
C VAL A 171 1.70 -11.70 18.09
N GLU A 172 2.58 -12.69 18.02
CA GLU A 172 2.94 -13.52 19.17
C GLU A 172 3.60 -12.71 20.28
N ALA A 173 4.52 -11.82 19.94
CA ALA A 173 5.17 -10.91 20.88
C ALA A 173 4.16 -9.98 21.57
N LEU A 174 3.19 -9.42 20.83
CA LEU A 174 2.12 -8.62 21.42
C LEU A 174 1.22 -9.44 22.36
N ARG A 175 0.89 -10.69 21.98
CA ARG A 175 0.10 -11.60 22.83
C ARG A 175 0.84 -11.92 24.13
N ALA A 176 2.14 -12.21 24.07
CA ALA A 176 2.95 -12.50 25.24
C ALA A 176 3.01 -11.31 26.22
N ARG A 177 3.09 -10.07 25.70
CA ARG A 177 3.03 -8.84 26.52
C ARG A 177 1.70 -8.68 27.23
N GLY A 178 0.58 -8.98 26.56
CA GLY A 178 -0.76 -8.95 27.17
C GLY A 178 -0.96 -10.02 28.25
N LEU A 179 -0.24 -11.14 28.17
CA LEU A 179 -0.26 -12.19 29.20
C LEU A 179 0.63 -11.87 30.42
N ALA A 180 1.67 -11.06 30.25
CA ALA A 180 2.62 -10.70 31.31
C ALA A 180 2.17 -9.49 32.16
N GLY A 181 1.27 -8.64 31.64
CA GLY A 181 0.73 -7.47 32.35
C GLY A 181 -0.60 -7.77 33.02
N SER A 182 -0.60 -8.29 34.24
CA SER A 182 -1.77 -8.58 35.09
C SER A 182 -2.52 -7.33 35.61
N ALA A 183 -2.57 -6.25 34.82
CA ALA A 183 -3.53 -5.14 34.93
C ALA A 183 -4.47 -5.07 33.71
N TRP A 184 -4.24 -5.85 32.65
CA TRP A 184 -5.14 -5.97 31.51
C TRP A 184 -6.22 -7.02 31.82
N ARG A 185 -7.46 -6.58 32.03
CA ARG A 185 -8.62 -7.46 32.28
C ARG A 185 -9.31 -7.80 30.95
N PRO A 186 -9.32 -9.07 30.50
CA PRO A 186 -9.99 -9.46 29.28
C PRO A 186 -11.48 -9.62 29.55
N THR A 187 -12.27 -8.55 29.47
CA THR A 187 -13.72 -8.70 29.37
C THR A 187 -14.07 -9.02 27.93
N SER A 188 -14.00 -10.32 27.62
CA SER A 188 -14.21 -10.96 26.31
C SER A 188 -13.15 -10.61 25.27
N TRP A 189 -12.63 -11.62 24.56
CA TRP A 189 -11.77 -11.42 23.40
C TRP A 189 -12.64 -11.08 22.18
N PRO A 190 -12.47 -9.92 21.52
CA PRO A 190 -12.68 -9.85 20.10
C PRO A 190 -11.41 -9.38 19.38
N ARG A 191 -10.86 -10.30 18.59
CA ARG A 191 -10.11 -10.05 17.34
C ARG A 191 -8.90 -9.12 17.45
N ALA A 192 -7.71 -9.74 17.58
CA ALA A 192 -6.50 -9.15 17.03
C ALA A 192 -6.70 -8.89 15.52
N CYS A 193 -6.86 -7.61 15.13
CA CYS A 193 -6.97 -7.22 13.74
C CYS A 193 -5.56 -7.10 13.15
N SER A 194 -5.03 -8.22 12.69
CA SER A 194 -3.92 -8.14 11.75
C SER A 194 -4.45 -7.58 10.43
N THR A 195 -3.77 -6.61 9.83
CA THR A 195 -4.04 -6.13 8.46
C THR A 195 -3.76 -7.21 7.40
N THR A 196 -3.71 -8.49 7.77
CA THR A 196 -3.35 -9.64 6.95
C THR A 196 -4.36 -9.93 5.83
N ARG A 197 -5.49 -9.20 5.75
CA ARG A 197 -6.49 -9.34 4.68
C ARG A 197 -6.02 -8.87 3.27
N TRP A 198 -4.72 -8.56 3.11
CA TRP A 198 -4.11 -8.20 1.84
C TRP A 198 -3.21 -9.30 1.25
N TRP A 199 -2.94 -10.39 1.96
CA TRP A 199 -2.01 -11.42 1.51
C TRP A 199 -2.72 -12.62 0.87
N HIS A 200 -3.01 -12.52 -0.43
CA HIS A 200 -3.15 -13.71 -1.27
C HIS A 200 -2.02 -13.72 -2.33
N ARG A 201 -1.10 -14.67 -2.11
CA ARG A 201 0.14 -15.04 -2.82
C ARG A 201 -0.06 -15.36 -4.33
N PRO A 202 0.99 -15.44 -5.19
CA PRO A 202 2.25 -16.14 -4.89
C PRO A 202 3.58 -15.49 -5.35
N CYS A 203 4.51 -15.33 -4.40
CA CYS A 203 5.94 -15.55 -4.64
C CYS A 203 6.19 -17.08 -4.63
N ARG A 204 6.48 -17.67 -5.80
CA ARG A 204 6.77 -19.10 -5.94
C ARG A 204 8.17 -19.40 -5.41
N ARG A 205 8.26 -19.86 -4.16
CA ARG A 205 9.15 -20.90 -3.59
C ARG A 205 9.13 -20.79 -2.07
N ALA A 206 8.11 -21.39 -1.46
CA ALA A 206 8.12 -21.93 -0.09
C ALA A 206 6.71 -22.48 0.18
N ARG A 207 6.57 -23.81 0.23
CA ARG A 207 5.35 -24.46 0.73
C ARG A 207 5.28 -24.17 2.23
N TRP A 208 4.19 -23.55 2.67
CA TRP A 208 3.78 -23.57 4.07
C TRP A 208 2.27 -23.77 4.06
N GLN A 209 1.85 -25.00 4.35
CA GLN A 209 0.45 -25.33 4.62
C GLN A 209 0.19 -25.12 6.11
N TRP A 210 -0.91 -24.47 6.46
CA TRP A 210 -1.49 -24.55 7.80
C TRP A 210 -3.02 -24.65 7.69
N PRO A 211 -3.67 -25.63 8.34
CA PRO A 211 -5.11 -25.84 8.23
C PRO A 211 -5.83 -25.12 9.36
N LEU A 212 -6.59 -24.06 9.05
CA LEU A 212 -7.65 -23.60 9.94
C LEU A 212 -8.83 -23.13 9.08
N ARG A 213 -9.99 -23.78 9.27
CA ARG A 213 -11.25 -23.46 8.61
C ARG A 213 -11.71 -22.06 9.05
N TRP A 214 -12.10 -21.21 8.11
CA TRP A 214 -12.74 -19.93 8.39
C TRP A 214 -14.10 -19.86 7.69
N ARG A 215 -15.16 -19.60 8.47
CA ARG A 215 -16.48 -19.25 7.96
C ARG A 215 -16.44 -17.87 7.32
N ALA A 216 -17.00 -17.75 6.13
CA ALA A 216 -17.33 -16.48 5.50
C ALA A 216 -18.39 -15.73 6.33
N LEU A 217 -18.26 -14.41 6.44
CA LEU A 217 -19.35 -13.52 6.80
C LEU A 217 -19.63 -12.58 5.63
N PRO A 218 -20.90 -12.17 5.44
CA PRO A 218 -21.48 -11.92 4.13
C PRO A 218 -21.11 -10.54 3.56
N SER A 219 -21.13 -10.51 2.23
CA SER A 219 -21.25 -9.35 1.36
C SER A 219 -22.11 -8.21 1.92
N TRP A 220 -21.66 -6.97 1.72
CA TRP A 220 -22.55 -5.80 1.74
C TRP A 220 -23.19 -5.58 0.36
N PRO A 221 -24.39 -4.96 0.30
CA PRO A 221 -25.25 -4.93 -0.88
C PRO A 221 -24.96 -3.77 -1.85
N LEU A 222 -25.14 -4.10 -3.13
CA LEU A 222 -25.82 -3.34 -4.20
C LEU A 222 -25.52 -1.85 -4.38
N TRP A 223 -24.75 -1.52 -5.42
CA TRP A 223 -25.20 -0.58 -6.44
C TRP A 223 -25.37 -1.34 -7.76
N SER A 224 -26.55 -1.18 -8.36
CA SER A 224 -27.06 -1.93 -9.49
C SER A 224 -26.47 -1.44 -10.81
N TYR A 225 -26.00 -2.37 -11.65
CA TYR A 225 -25.99 -2.20 -13.09
C TYR A 225 -26.49 -3.51 -13.68
N ALA A 226 -27.67 -3.46 -14.30
CA ALA A 226 -28.22 -4.57 -15.04
C ALA A 226 -27.30 -4.89 -16.23
N ALA A 227 -26.79 -6.13 -16.28
CA ALA A 227 -26.22 -6.71 -17.48
C ALA A 227 -27.29 -7.61 -18.13
N PRO A 228 -27.36 -7.67 -19.47
CA PRO A 228 -28.44 -8.34 -20.19
C PRO A 228 -28.40 -9.86 -20.00
N THR A 229 -29.59 -10.44 -19.93
CA THR A 229 -29.88 -11.87 -19.83
C THR A 229 -29.16 -12.66 -20.94
N PRO A 230 -28.44 -13.76 -20.64
CA PRO A 230 -27.96 -14.64 -21.69
C PRO A 230 -29.15 -15.43 -22.28
N LEU A 231 -29.34 -15.29 -23.59
CA LEU A 231 -30.23 -16.13 -24.39
C LEU A 231 -29.75 -17.59 -24.30
N ALA A 232 -30.68 -18.50 -24.02
CA ALA A 232 -30.47 -19.94 -24.08
C ALA A 232 -30.04 -20.36 -25.49
N SER A 233 -29.03 -21.22 -25.57
CA SER A 233 -28.63 -21.89 -26.82
C SER A 233 -29.75 -22.82 -27.29
N PRO A 234 -30.15 -22.80 -28.57
CA PRO A 234 -31.12 -23.75 -29.09
C PRO A 234 -30.47 -25.12 -29.30
N SER A 235 -31.22 -26.13 -28.89
CA SER A 235 -31.06 -27.55 -29.17
C SER A 235 -30.93 -27.86 -30.67
N SER A 236 -30.07 -28.83 -30.99
CA SER A 236 -29.88 -29.42 -32.31
C SER A 236 -31.19 -29.85 -32.99
N PRO A 237 -31.33 -29.72 -34.32
CA PRO A 237 -32.43 -30.34 -35.06
C PRO A 237 -32.20 -31.84 -35.30
N PRO A 238 -33.26 -32.66 -35.44
CA PRO A 238 -33.15 -34.06 -35.83
C PRO A 238 -32.82 -34.21 -37.33
N PRO A 239 -32.33 -35.38 -37.77
CA PRO A 239 -32.05 -35.62 -39.18
C PRO A 239 -33.35 -35.96 -39.92
N LEU A 240 -33.47 -35.54 -41.18
CA LEU A 240 -34.42 -36.10 -42.12
C LEU A 240 -33.72 -36.41 -43.44
N GLU A 241 -34.08 -37.59 -43.95
CA GLU A 241 -33.89 -38.11 -45.31
C GLU A 241 -34.39 -37.15 -46.39
#